data_AF-A0A351GHK4-F1
#
_entry.id   AF-A0A351GHK4-F1
#
_cell.length_a   1.000
_cell.length_b   1.000
_cell.length_c   1.000
_cell.angle_alpha   90.00
_cell.angle_beta   90.00
_cell.angle_gamma   90.00
#
_symmetry.space_group_name_H-M   'P 1'
#
loop_
_entity.id
_entity.type
_entity.pdbx_description
1 polymer ?
#
loop_
_entity_poly.entity_id
_entity_poly.type
_entity_poly.pdbx_seq_one_letter_code
_entity_poly.pdbx_strand_id
1 'polypeptide(L)' 'EAALQEKWIAMVTPLLEKSNLIIPSPASWKPIYGGRKGEHTEHLQPLLKEMTEVYTIDPSADW' A
#
# COMPACT_ATOMS: atom_id res chain seq x y z
N GLU A 1 -13.89 8.97 -1.73
CA GLU A 1 -12.86 8.13 -2.37
C GLU A 1 -12.85 8.23 -3.89
N ALA A 2 -13.99 8.14 -4.59
CA ALA A 2 -14.06 8.22 -6.06
C ALA A 2 -13.35 9.44 -6.68
N ALA A 3 -13.56 10.64 -6.11
CA ALA A 3 -12.90 11.86 -6.58
C ALA A 3 -11.37 11.85 -6.42
N LEU A 4 -10.83 11.10 -5.46
CA LEU A 4 -9.38 10.93 -5.31
C LEU A 4 -8.85 9.89 -6.30
N GLN A 5 -9.62 8.82 -6.53
CA GLN A 5 -9.27 7.80 -7.52
C GLN A 5 -9.19 8.39 -8.94
N GLU A 6 -10.16 9.21 -9.34
CA GLU A 6 -10.17 9.87 -10.65
C GLU A 6 -8.93 10.76 -10.84
N LYS A 7 -8.63 11.61 -9.85
CA LYS A 7 -7.43 12.47 -9.86
C LYS A 7 -6.14 11.65 -9.92
N TRP A 8 -6.08 10.54 -9.19
CA TRP A 8 -4.91 9.67 -9.19
C TRP A 8 -4.72 9.00 -10.54
N ILE A 9 -5.76 8.40 -11.13
CA ILE A 9 -5.71 7.79 -12.48
C ILE A 9 -5.25 8.82 -13.52
N ALA A 10 -5.83 10.02 -13.51
CA ALA A 10 -5.44 11.08 -14.44
C ALA A 10 -3.95 11.48 -14.30
N MET A 11 -3.37 11.34 -13.10
CA MET A 11 -1.96 11.63 -12.84
C MET A 11 -1.03 10.49 -13.26
N VAL A 12 -1.38 9.24 -12.96
CA VAL A 12 -0.48 8.10 -13.22
C VAL A 12 -0.51 7.60 -14.65
N THR A 13 -1.63 7.73 -15.37
CA THR A 13 -1.75 7.28 -16.76
C THR A 13 -0.68 7.86 -17.68
N PRO A 14 -0.47 9.20 -17.74
CA PRO A 14 0.55 9.76 -18.63
C PRO A 14 1.98 9.36 -18.22
N LEU A 15 2.24 9.04 -16.95
CA LEU A 15 3.54 8.54 -16.51
C LEU A 15 3.83 7.14 -17.07
N LEU A 16 2.84 6.24 -16.99
CA LEU A 16 2.97 4.88 -17.48
C LEU A 16 3.07 4.84 -19.01
N GLU A 17 2.28 5.64 -19.72
CA GLU A 17 2.32 5.75 -21.18
C GLU A 17 3.68 6.28 -21.67
N LYS A 18 4.24 7.30 -20.99
CA LYS A 18 5.59 7.81 -21.28
C LYS A 18 6.69 6.78 -21.05
N SER A 19 6.45 5.81 -20.18
CA SER A 19 7.35 4.67 -19.95
C SER A 19 7.07 3.48 -20.88
N ASN A 20 6.21 3.64 -21.90
CA ASN A 20 5.79 2.58 -22.82
C ASN A 20 5.13 1.37 -22.10
N LEU A 21 4.49 1.61 -20.95
CA LEU A 21 3.76 0.60 -20.19
C LEU A 21 2.26 0.68 -20.49
N ILE A 22 1.59 -0.47 -20.39
CA ILE A 22 0.14 -0.61 -20.62
C ILE A 22 -0.55 -0.84 -19.28
N ILE A 23 -1.59 -0.03 -19.02
CA ILE A 23 -2.44 -0.21 -17.84
C ILE A 23 -3.38 -1.39 -18.09
N PRO A 24 -3.46 -2.39 -17.19
CA PRO A 24 -4.43 -3.47 -17.30
C PRO A 24 -5.86 -2.93 -17.38
N SER A 25 -6.72 -3.59 -18.14
CA SER A 25 -8.13 -3.19 -18.28
C SER A 25 -8.82 -3.04 -16.92
N PRO A 26 -9.64 -1.99 -16.72
CA PRO A 26 -10.41 -1.82 -15.49
C PRO A 26 -11.27 -3.03 -15.11
N ALA A 27 -11.72 -3.82 -16.10
CA ALA A 27 -12.49 -5.04 -15.88
C ALA A 27 -11.69 -6.16 -15.19
N SER A 28 -10.36 -6.13 -15.22
CA SER A 28 -9.51 -7.11 -14.54
C SER A 28 -9.10 -6.68 -13.13
N TRP A 29 -9.42 -5.45 -12.71
CA TRP A 29 -9.01 -4.93 -11.41
C TRP A 29 -9.78 -5.64 -10.28
N LYS A 30 -9.03 -6.15 -9.30
CA LYS A 30 -9.56 -6.80 -8.09
C LYS A 30 -8.96 -6.14 -6.85
N PRO A 31 -9.37 -4.89 -6.52
CA PRO A 31 -8.88 -4.22 -5.33
C PRO A 31 -9.32 -4.99 -4.08
N ILE A 32 -8.38 -5.18 -3.14
CA ILE A 32 -8.63 -5.80 -1.85
C ILE A 32 -8.62 -4.70 -0.79
N TYR A 33 -9.65 -4.66 0.05
CA TYR A 33 -9.83 -3.69 1.11
C TYR A 33 -9.74 -4.39 2.47
N GLY A 34 -9.49 -3.62 3.55
CA GLY A 34 -9.42 -4.18 4.90
C GLY A 34 -8.36 -3.50 5.79
N GLY A 35 -7.30 -2.96 5.19
CA GLY A 35 -6.16 -2.42 5.95
C GLY A 35 -6.51 -1.30 6.93
N ARG A 36 -7.47 -0.42 6.61
CA ARG A 36 -7.95 0.63 7.55
C ARG A 36 -8.84 0.08 8.69
N LYS A 37 -9.20 -1.20 8.66
CA LYS A 37 -10.00 -1.92 9.65
C LYS A 37 -9.18 -2.96 10.43
N GLY A 38 -7.85 -3.01 10.23
CA GLY A 38 -6.98 -4.00 10.87
C GLY A 38 -6.90 -5.34 10.13
N GLU A 39 -7.54 -5.49 8.97
CA GLU A 39 -7.45 -6.68 8.13
C GLU A 39 -6.31 -6.51 7.13
N HIS A 40 -5.13 -7.05 7.47
CA HIS A 40 -3.92 -6.94 6.66
C HIS A 40 -3.55 -8.25 5.99
N THR A 41 -2.71 -8.17 4.96
CA THR A 41 -2.10 -9.36 4.38
C THR A 41 -1.14 -10.01 5.39
N GLU A 42 -0.80 -11.27 5.16
CA GLU A 42 0.17 -12.03 5.97
C GLU A 42 1.55 -11.35 6.05
N HIS A 43 1.85 -10.43 5.14
CA HIS A 43 3.13 -9.73 5.06
C HIS A 43 3.27 -8.59 6.08
N LEU A 44 2.19 -8.02 6.62
CA LEU A 44 2.35 -6.90 7.56
C LEU A 44 2.98 -7.35 8.89
N GLN A 45 2.58 -8.51 9.39
CA GLN A 45 3.07 -9.02 10.68
C GLN A 45 4.60 -9.18 10.76
N PRO A 46 5.29 -9.78 9.78
CA PRO A 46 6.76 -9.85 9.81
C PRO A 46 7.41 -8.47 9.71
N LEU A 47 6.86 -7.53 8.93
CA LEU A 47 7.38 -6.15 8.85
C LEU A 47 7.29 -5.43 10.20
N LEU A 48 6.16 -5.55 10.89
CA LEU A 48 5.99 -4.95 12.22
C LEU A 48 6.90 -5.61 13.25
N LYS A 49 7.09 -6.93 13.19
CA LYS A 49 8.00 -7.65 14.09
C LYS A 49 9.42 -7.13 13.97
N GLU A 50 9.91 -6.94 12.74
CA GLU A 50 11.25 -6.37 12.49
C GLU A 50 11.32 -4.91 12.97
N MET A 51 10.38 -4.06 12.53
CA MET A 51 10.36 -2.64 12.87
C MET A 51 10.29 -2.38 14.38
N THR A 52 9.60 -3.25 15.12
CA THR A 52 9.39 -3.12 16.56
C THR A 52 10.28 -4.04 17.38
N GLU A 53 11.29 -4.69 16.78
CA GLU A 53 12.12 -5.67 17.48
C GLU A 53 12.75 -5.07 18.75
N VAL A 54 13.46 -3.95 18.61
CA VAL A 54 14.15 -3.28 19.72
C VAL A 54 13.16 -2.80 20.78
N TYR A 55 12.09 -2.10 20.38
CA TYR A 55 11.07 -1.61 21.30
C TYR A 55 10.34 -2.76 22.02
N THR A 56 10.15 -3.91 21.37
CA THR A 56 9.51 -5.09 21.96
C THR A 56 10.43 -5.74 23.01
N ILE A 57 11.75 -5.72 22.78
CA ILE A 57 12.75 -6.26 23.71
C ILE A 57 12.90 -5.36 24.94
N ASP A 58 13.04 -4.04 24.72
CA ASP A 58 13.18 -3.05 25.79
C ASP A 58 12.34 -1.80 25.48
N PRO A 59 11.09 -1.75 25.97
CA PRO A 59 10.23 -0.59 25.82
C PRO A 59 10.72 0.67 26.54
N SER A 60 11.69 0.53 27.46
CA SER A 60 12.27 1.64 28.22
C SER A 60 13.56 2.20 27.63
N ALA A 61 14.02 1.64 26.51
CA ALA A 61 15.22 2.11 25.82
C ALA A 61 15.02 3.54 25.30
N ASP A 62 15.93 4.44 25.68
CA ASP A 62 16.01 5.81 25.17
C ASP A 62 16.95 5.87 23.94
N TRP A 63 16.53 6.58 22.90
CA TRP A 63 17.25 6.74 21.62
C TRP A 63 17.26 8.18 21.13
#